data_AF-A0A2E6HFR7-F1
#
_entry.id   AF-A0A2E6HFR7-F1
#
_cell.length_a   1.000
_cell.length_b   1.000
_cell.length_c   1.000
_cell.angle_alpha   90.00
_cell.angle_beta   90.00
_cell.angle_gamma   90.00
#
_symmetry.space_group_name_H-M   'P 1'
#
loop_
_entity.id
_entity.type
_entity.pdbx_description
1 polymer ?
#
loop_
_entity_poly.entity_id
_entity_poly.type
_entity_poly.pdbx_seq_one_letter_code
_entity_poly.pdbx_strand_id
1 'polypeptide(L)' 'MYELRVDPSDVGQVIGRSGKTVNAIRTLLQAGSAKAGKFTRLEIIDEKKDGEDGASD' A
#
# COMPACT_ATOMS: atom_id res chain seq x y z
N MET A 1 12.05 1.70 1.37
CA MET A 1 10.77 1.11 0.94
C MET A 1 9.97 0.84 2.20
N TYR A 2 8.68 1.19 2.23
CA TYR A 2 7.83 0.95 3.38
C TYR A 2 6.65 0.07 3.00
N GLU A 3 6.34 -0.87 3.88
CA GLU A 3 5.19 -1.76 3.77
C GLU A 3 4.14 -1.32 4.78
N LEU A 4 2.88 -1.26 4.33
CA LEU A 4 1.72 -1.12 5.18
C LEU A 4 0.96 -2.43 5.19
N ARG A 5 0.97 -3.09 6.34
CA ARG A 5 0.17 -4.27 6.63
C ARG A 5 -1.03 -3.83 7.44
N VAL A 6 -2.21 -4.22 6.99
CA VAL A 6 -3.48 -3.96 7.63
C VAL A 6 -4.27 -5.25 7.64
N ASP A 7 -5.29 -5.32 8.50
CA ASP A 7 -6.24 -6.43 8.43
C ASP A 7 -6.86 -6.51 7.03
N PRO A 8 -7.06 -7.71 6.46
CA PRO A 8 -7.75 -7.87 5.19
C PRO A 8 -9.12 -7.18 5.11
N SER A 9 -9.85 -7.02 6.23
CA SER A 9 -11.12 -6.28 6.27
C SER A 9 -10.95 -4.78 6.03
N ASP A 10 -9.78 -4.23 6.32
CA ASP A 10 -9.52 -2.79 6.36
C ASP A 10 -8.83 -2.27 5.09
N VAL A 11 -8.27 -3.17 4.26
CA VAL A 11 -7.58 -2.84 3.00
C VAL A 11 -8.42 -1.90 2.14
N GLY A 12 -9.72 -2.18 1.97
CA GLY A 12 -10.62 -1.35 1.17
C GLY A 12 -10.77 0.07 1.72
N GLN A 13 -10.82 0.23 3.04
CA GLN A 13 -10.87 1.55 3.70
C GLN A 13 -9.56 2.32 3.51
N VAL A 14 -8.43 1.65 3.66
CA VAL A 14 -7.08 2.24 3.52
C VAL A 14 -6.82 2.70 2.08
N ILE A 15 -7.21 1.91 1.09
CA ILE A 15 -7.15 2.31 -0.33
C ILE A 15 -8.05 3.54 -0.54
N GLY A 16 -9.28 3.47 -0.01
CA GLY A 16 -10.29 4.50 -0.17
C GLY A 16 -10.85 4.56 -1.58
N ARG A 17 -11.84 5.44 -1.79
CA ARG A 17 -12.54 5.53 -3.09
C ARG A 17 -11.57 5.93 -4.20
N SER A 18 -11.46 5.07 -5.22
CA SER A 18 -10.55 5.26 -6.36
C SER A 18 -9.08 5.45 -5.95
N GLY A 19 -8.66 4.95 -4.78
CA GLY A 19 -7.30 5.09 -4.28
C GLY A 19 -6.97 6.47 -3.69
N LYS A 20 -7.95 7.36 -3.47
CA LYS A 20 -7.69 8.73 -2.97
C LYS A 20 -6.97 8.75 -1.63
N THR A 21 -7.33 7.87 -0.71
CA THR A 21 -6.74 7.82 0.64
C THR A 21 -5.29 7.37 0.59
N VAL A 22 -4.99 6.23 -0.04
CA VAL A 22 -3.61 5.74 -0.16
C VAL A 22 -2.71 6.72 -0.92
N ASN A 23 -3.23 7.42 -1.93
CA ASN A 23 -2.47 8.41 -2.67
C ASN A 23 -2.13 9.64 -1.81
N ALA A 24 -3.05 10.12 -0.97
CA ALA A 24 -2.76 11.19 -0.02
C ALA A 24 -1.64 10.79 0.95
N ILE A 25 -1.68 9.55 1.48
CA ILE A 25 -0.63 9.01 2.35
C ILE A 25 0.72 8.99 1.62
N ARG A 26 0.76 8.50 0.37
CA ARG A 26 1.98 8.49 -0.46
C ARG A 26 2.54 9.89 -0.68
N THR A 27 1.69 10.87 -0.97
CA THR A 27 2.11 12.26 -1.16
C THR A 27 2.75 12.82 0.12
N LEU A 28 2.13 12.60 1.29
CA LEU A 28 2.70 13.05 2.57
C LEU A 28 4.04 12.38 2.86
N LEU A 29 4.14 11.08 2.62
CA LEU A 29 5.38 10.32 2.79
C LEU A 29 6.50 10.87 1.89
N GLN A 30 6.20 11.13 0.62
CA GLN A 30 7.15 11.68 -0.34
C GLN A 30 7.57 13.11 0.01
N ALA A 31 6.63 13.96 0.44
CA ALA A 31 6.93 15.32 0.88
C ALA A 31 7.81 15.34 2.15
N GLY A 32 7.55 14.44 3.10
CA GLY A 32 8.37 14.28 4.30
C GLY A 32 9.77 13.75 3.99
N SER A 33 9.89 12.77 3.10
CA SER A 33 11.17 12.14 2.76
C SER A 33 12.04 12.99 1.83
N ALA A 34 11.44 13.88 1.04
CA ALA A 34 12.16 14.83 0.20
C ALA A 34 13.15 15.67 1.00
N LYS A 35 12.77 16.10 2.22
CA LYS A 35 13.67 16.84 3.13
C LYS A 35 14.88 16.01 3.59
N ALA A 36 14.74 14.68 3.61
CA ALA A 36 15.82 13.76 3.95
C ALA A 36 16.63 13.30 2.73
N GLY A 37 16.31 13.78 1.51
CA GLY A 37 16.94 13.33 0.26
C GLY A 37 16.65 11.87 -0.09
N LYS A 38 15.60 11.27 0.50
CA LYS A 38 15.27 9.85 0.33
C LYS A 38 14.06 9.70 -0.57
N PHE A 39 14.21 8.88 -1.61
CA PHE A 39 13.07 8.41 -2.39
C PHE A 39 12.38 7.28 -1.64
N THR A 40 11.07 7.40 -1.44
CA THR A 40 10.33 6.44 -0.64
C THR A 40 9.05 6.02 -1.32
N ARG A 41 8.82 4.71 -1.30
CA ARG A 41 7.66 4.03 -1.88
C ARG A 41 6.90 3.37 -0.75
N LEU A 42 5.57 3.44 -0.82
CA LEU A 42 4.64 2.75 0.06
C LEU A 42 3.92 1.64 -0.72
N GLU A 43 4.05 0.42 -0.23
CA GLU A 43 3.31 -0.75 -0.71
C GLU A 43 2.34 -1.22 0.36
N ILE A 44 1.12 -1.55 -0.07
CA ILE A 44 0.12 -2.18 0.80
C ILE A 44 0.26 -3.67 0.56
N ILE A 45 0.47 -4.43 1.63
CA ILE A 45 0.55 -5.89 1.57
C ILE A 45 -0.83 -6.43 1.94
N ASP A 46 -1.36 -7.29 1.06
CA ASP A 46 -2.61 -8.02 1.28
C ASP A 46 -2.27 -9.51 1.43
N GLU A 47 -2.47 -10.04 2.63
CA GLU A 47 -2.13 -11.43 2.98
C GLU A 47 -3.03 -12.45 2.26
N LYS A 48 -4.07 -12.02 1.53
CA LYS A 48 -4.91 -12.92 0.71
C LYS A 48 -4.27 -13.39 -0.60
N LYS A 49 -3.10 -12.88 -1.00
CA LYS A 49 -2.54 -13.13 -2.35
C LYS A 49 -1.39 -14.12 -2.45
N ASP A 50 -1.05 -14.86 -1.40
CA ASP A 50 0.06 -15.83 -1.44
C ASP A 50 -0.39 -17.30 -1.59
N GLY A 51 -1.64 -17.57 -2.02
CA GLY A 51 -2.23 -18.91 -1.93
C GLY A 51 -2.96 -19.52 -3.14
N GLU A 52 -3.13 -18.82 -4.27
CA GLU A 52 -3.91 -19.37 -5.42
C GLU A 52 -3.30 -18.98 -6.78
N ASP A 53 -2.09 -19.45 -7.07
CA ASP A 53 -1.58 -19.62 -8.43
C ASP A 53 -1.25 -21.11 -8.67
N GLY A 54 -2.22 -21.98 -8.41
CA GLY A 54 -2.04 -23.44 -8.46
C GLY A 54 -3.33 -24.25 -8.65
N ALA A 55 -4.00 -24.09 -9.79
CA ALA A 55 -4.85 -25.09 -10.47
C ALA A 55 -5.27 -24.49 -11.83
N SER A 56 -4.71 -24.91 -12.97
CA SER A 56 -5.17 -26.07 -13.77
C SER A 56 -6.57 -25.89 -14.38
N ASP A 57 -6.67 -25.29 -15.58
CA ASP A 57 -7.12 -25.91 -16.84
C ASP A 57 -6.79 -25.00 -18.03
#